data_AF-A0A357Y1S4-F1
#
_entry.id   AF-A0A357Y1S4-F1
#
_cell.length_a   1.000
_cell.length_b   1.000
_cell.length_c   1.000
_cell.angle_alpha   90.00
_cell.angle_beta   90.00
_cell.angle_gamma   90.00
#
_symmetry.space_group_name_H-M   'P 1'
#
loop_
_entity.id
_entity.type
_entity.pdbx_description
1 polymer ?
#
loop_
_entity_poly.entity_id
_entity_poly.type
_entity_poly.pdbx_seq_one_letter_code
_entity_poly.pdbx_strand_id
1 'polypeptide(L)' 'MKKTIVSALTAALVVGAASTTFAASNPFSDVPQGHWAYDAVAQLAQDGVIDGYGDNTFQGDKNITRYEMA' A
#
# COMPACT_ATOMS: atom_id res chain seq x y z
N MET A 1 41.49 17.37 14.27
CA MET A 1 41.46 16.71 12.95
C MET A 1 42.01 15.30 13.13
N LYS A 2 41.22 14.25 13.43
CA LYS A 2 40.83 13.24 12.43
C LYS A 2 39.79 12.22 12.96
N LYS A 3 39.34 12.32 14.23
CA LYS A 3 38.51 11.27 14.87
C LYS A 3 37.10 11.71 15.32
N THR A 4 36.76 13.00 15.23
CA THR A 4 35.44 13.52 15.63
C THR A 4 34.44 13.65 14.48
N ILE A 5 34.87 13.44 13.23
CA ILE A 5 33.99 13.56 12.05
C ILE A 5 33.27 12.22 11.75
N VAL A 6 33.79 11.09 12.21
CA VAL A 6 33.21 9.76 11.90
C VAL A 6 31.91 9.49 12.68
N SER A 7 31.76 10.02 13.90
CA SER A 7 30.56 9.81 14.71
C SER A 7 29.36 10.68 14.33
N ALA A 8 29.56 11.73 13.54
CA ALA A 8 28.47 12.56 13.02
C ALA A 8 27.76 11.90 11.82
N LEU A 9 28.41 10.96 11.13
CA LEU A 9 27.81 10.24 10.01
C LEU A 9 26.96 9.05 10.47
N THR A 10 27.22 8.51 11.66
CA THR A 10 26.41 7.44 12.26
C THR A 10 25.08 7.92 12.84
N ALA A 11 24.91 9.22 13.11
CA ALA A 11 23.63 9.78 13.55
C ALA A 11 22.64 10.01 12.39
N ALA A 12 23.11 10.02 11.14
CA ALA A 12 22.25 10.21 9.97
C ALA A 12 21.63 8.90 9.43
N LEU A 13 22.02 7.73 9.95
CA LEU A 13 21.53 6.43 9.47
C LEU A 13 20.54 5.73 10.44
N VAL A 14 20.17 6.35 11.56
CA VAL A 14 19.19 5.75 12.49
C VAL A 14 17.78 6.29 12.26
N VAL A 15 17.62 7.39 11.50
CA VAL A 15 16.30 7.96 11.16
C VAL A 15 15.75 7.42 9.83
N GLY A 16 16.40 6.40 9.23
CA GLY A 16 15.94 5.76 8.00
C GLY A 16 15.14 4.46 8.20
N ALA A 17 15.07 3.92 9.42
CA ALA A 17 14.54 2.56 9.67
C ALA A 17 13.15 2.53 10.33
N ALA A 18 12.48 3.67 10.45
CA ALA A 18 11.08 3.75 10.87
C ALA A 18 10.24 4.33 9.71
N SER A 19 10.35 3.74 8.53
CA SER A 19 9.22 3.71 7.62
C SER A 19 8.15 2.87 8.29
N THR A 20 7.34 3.50 9.15
CA THR A 20 6.05 2.95 9.54
C THR A 20 5.26 2.82 8.25
N THR A 21 5.32 1.64 7.63
CA THR A 21 4.40 1.30 6.55
C THR A 21 3.01 1.40 7.17
N PHE A 22 2.30 2.47 6.84
CA PHE A 22 0.88 2.53 7.15
C PHE A 22 0.27 1.46 6.25
N ALA A 23 -0.19 0.36 6.84
CA ALA A 23 -1.03 -0.58 6.12
C ALA A 23 -2.17 0.24 5.53
N ALA A 24 -2.19 0.41 4.20
CA ALA A 24 -3.27 1.11 3.55
C ALA A 24 -4.53 0.32 3.84
N SER A 25 -5.46 0.96 4.55
CA SER A 25 -6.74 0.35 4.82
C SER A 25 -7.44 0.11 3.49
N ASN A 26 -7.77 -1.15 3.22
CA ASN A 26 -8.61 -1.49 2.08
C ASN A 26 -9.90 -0.64 2.11
N PRO A 27 -10.20 0.13 1.05
CA PRO A 27 -11.39 0.98 1.01
C PRO A 27 -12.68 0.21 0.68
N PHE A 28 -12.60 -1.08 0.33
CA PHE A 28 -13.74 -1.85 -0.18
C PHE A 28 -14.42 -2.70 0.89
N SER A 29 -15.74 -2.56 0.99
CA SER A 29 -16.59 -3.22 1.99
C SER A 29 -16.80 -4.72 1.75
N ASP A 30 -16.72 -5.15 0.49
CA ASP A 30 -16.91 -6.53 0.03
C ASP A 30 -15.62 -7.36 0.06
N VAL A 31 -14.50 -6.78 0.49
CA VAL A 31 -13.22 -7.47 0.65
C VAL A 31 -12.75 -7.33 2.11
N PRO A 32 -13.29 -8.13 3.05
CA PRO A 32 -12.90 -8.06 4.46
C PRO A 32 -11.48 -8.58 4.71
N GLN A 33 -10.86 -8.25 5.84
CA GLN A 33 -9.46 -8.61 6.18
C GLN A 33 -9.15 -10.11 6.14
N GLY A 34 -10.15 -10.98 6.33
CA GLY A 34 -10.00 -12.44 6.21
C GLY A 34 -10.12 -12.97 4.78
N HIS A 35 -10.42 -12.12 3.80
CA HIS A 35 -10.56 -12.51 2.41
C HIS A 35 -9.19 -12.75 1.77
N TRP A 36 -9.05 -13.83 1.00
CA TRP A 36 -7.77 -14.23 0.40
C TRP A 36 -7.15 -13.13 -0.49
N ALA A 37 -8.01 -12.28 -1.10
CA ALA A 37 -7.58 -11.20 -1.98
C ALA A 37 -7.28 -9.88 -1.24
N TYR A 38 -7.48 -9.81 0.09
CA TYR A 38 -7.42 -8.56 0.84
C TYR A 38 -6.13 -7.78 0.60
N ASP A 39 -4.97 -8.40 0.80
CA ASP A 39 -3.69 -7.73 0.68
C ASP A 39 -3.42 -7.26 -0.76
N ALA A 40 -3.77 -8.08 -1.75
CA ALA A 40 -3.58 -7.74 -3.16
C ALA A 40 -4.47 -6.57 -3.60
N VAL A 41 -5.75 -6.61 -3.23
CA VAL A 41 -6.71 -5.55 -3.55
C VAL A 41 -6.35 -4.25 -2.82
N ALA A 42 -5.98 -4.32 -1.54
CA ALA A 42 -5.54 -3.15 -0.78
C ALA A 42 -4.32 -2.49 -1.41
N GLN A 43 -3.33 -3.27 -1.83
CA GLN A 43 -2.13 -2.77 -2.50
C GLN A 43 -2.46 -2.11 -3.85
N LEU A 44 -3.28 -2.75 -4.70
CA LEU A 44 -3.67 -2.18 -5.99
C LEU A 44 -4.45 -0.88 -5.84
N ALA A 45 -5.31 -0.78 -4.81
CA ALA A 45 -6.03 0.46 -4.50
C ALA A 45 -5.08 1.56 -4.02
N GLN A 46 -4.11 1.21 -3.17
CA GLN A 46 -3.07 2.13 -2.72
C GLN A 46 -2.21 2.66 -3.87
N ASP A 47 -1.90 1.79 -4.84
CA ASP A 47 -1.11 2.12 -6.02
C ASP A 47 -1.93 2.90 -7.07
N GLY A 48 -3.24 3.10 -6.84
CA GLY A 48 -4.15 3.79 -7.77
C GLY A 48 -4.43 3.01 -9.05
N VAL A 49 -4.23 1.68 -9.03
CA VAL A 49 -4.54 0.80 -10.16
C VAL A 49 -6.02 0.47 -10.21
N ILE A 50 -6.70 0.46 -9.06
CA ILE A 50 -8.13 0.20 -8.95
C ILE A 50 -8.80 1.26 -8.06
N ASP A 51 -9.93 1.79 -8.56
CA ASP A 51 -10.76 2.74 -7.80
C ASP A 51 -12.00 2.07 -7.18
N GLY A 52 -12.38 0.89 -7.69
CA GLY A 52 -13.63 0.21 -7.35
C GLY A 52 -14.86 0.96 -7.89
N TYR A 53 -15.97 0.85 -7.18
CA TYR A 53 -17.25 1.42 -7.58
C TYR A 53 -17.74 2.47 -6.58
N GLY A 54 -18.71 3.30 -7.02
CA GLY A 54 -19.24 4.43 -6.23
C GLY A 54 -19.95 4.06 -4.92
N ASP A 55 -20.13 2.77 -4.65
CA ASP A 55 -20.70 2.21 -3.43
C ASP A 55 -19.65 1.59 -2.48
N ASN A 56 -18.37 1.90 -2.69
CA ASN A 56 -17.24 1.37 -1.91
C ASN A 56 -17.11 -0.16 -2.00
N THR A 57 -17.31 -0.71 -3.20
CA THR A 57 -17.09 -2.14 -3.50
C THR A 57 -15.99 -2.35 -4.53
N PHE A 58 -15.33 -3.51 -4.49
CA PHE A 58 -14.39 -3.97 -5.51
C PHE A 58 -15.06 -4.83 -6.59
N GLN A 59 -16.12 -5.55 -6.24
CA GLN A 59 -16.87 -6.48 -7.09
C GLN A 59 -15.99 -7.55 -7.75
N GLY A 60 -15.18 -8.25 -6.97
CA GLY A 60 -14.19 -9.23 -7.47
C GLY A 60 -14.78 -10.39 -8.28
N ASP A 61 -16.06 -10.72 -8.10
CA ASP A 61 -16.76 -11.76 -8.86
C ASP A 61 -17.41 -11.24 -10.17
N LYS A 62 -17.43 -9.93 -10.38
CA LYS A 62 -17.98 -9.33 -11.60
C LYS A 62 -16.99 -9.52 -12.75
N ASN A 63 -17.49 -9.92 -13.92
CA ASN A 63 -16.68 -9.93 -15.13
C ASN A 63 -16.20 -8.51 -15.47
N ILE A 64 -14.89 -8.39 -15.65
CA ILE A 64 -14.28 -7.16 -16.18
C ILE A 64 -14.50 -7.05 -17.68
N THR A 65 -14.70 -5.83 -18.16
CA THR A 65 -14.72 -5.49 -19.57
C THR A 65 -13.29 -5.35 -20.10
N ARG A 66 -13.14 -5.43 -21.42
CA ARG A 66 -11.85 -5.14 -22.08
C ARG A 66 -11.38 -3.69 -21.86
N TYR A 67 -12.30 -2.77 -21.57
CA TYR A 67 -11.97 -1.36 -21.31
C TYR A 67 -11.42 -1.17 -19.89
N GLU A 68 -12.00 -1.84 -18.90
CA GLU A 68 -11.52 -1.80 -17.50
C GLU A 68 -10.12 -2.44 -17.32
N MET A 69 -9.68 -3.27 -18.27
CA MET A 69 -8.36 -3.92 -18.25
C MET A 69 -7.24 -3.10 -18.93
N ALA A 70 -7.59 -2.17 -19.82
CA ALA A 70 -6.64 -1.51 -20.72
C ALA A 70 -5.92 -0.34 -20.05
#